data_AF-A0AAV9EBY7-F1
#
_entry.id   AF-A0AAV9EBY7-F1
#
_cell.length_a   1.000
_cell.length_b   1.000
_cell.length_c   1.000
_cell.angle_alpha   90.00
_cell.angle_beta   90.00
_cell.angle_gamma   90.00
#
_symmetry.space_group_name_H-M   'P 1'
#
loop_
_entity.id
_entity.type
_entity.pdbx_description
1 polymer ?
#
loop_
_entity_poly.entity_id
_entity_poly.type
_entity_poly.pdbx_seq_one_letter_code
_entity_poly.pdbx_strand_id
1 'polypeptide(L)'
;MSKKEIALHQAVEQITDTFGKGAIMWLGRSESYKEVPVISTGSLAIDAALGIGGFPKGRVVEIYGPEASGKTTLSLHVIAEAQKQGGYCVFVDAEHALDPALARAVGVKTENLLLSQPDCGEQALSLVDTIIRSGSVDVVVVDSVRQKVSTFGYGGPTEVTSGGNALKFYASVRLNIKRIGAVKKGEEVIGSRVQVKIVKNKLAPPFKTAEFDIIFGEGISRGNEILDYAVKFGLVAKNGSFYKYKDLSFHGNANMKQYLLDNEAERLELLAQVREKIAPSETNEDQNDDEAEEALSGEEAGEVTSETTTDEETIAAVEA
;
A
#
# COMPACT_ATOMS: atom_id res chain seq x y z
N MET A 1 30.70 9.35 -31.35
CA MET A 1 29.71 8.29 -31.13
C MET A 1 29.94 7.17 -32.12
N SER A 2 29.82 5.93 -31.68
CA SER A 2 29.85 4.76 -32.54
C SER A 2 28.61 4.72 -33.46
N LYS A 3 28.68 3.99 -34.58
CA LYS A 3 27.50 3.79 -35.46
C LYS A 3 26.30 3.21 -34.72
N LYS A 4 26.54 2.37 -33.71
CA LYS A 4 25.50 1.76 -32.86
C LYS A 4 24.81 2.81 -31.98
N GLU A 5 25.57 3.74 -31.41
CA GLU A 5 25.03 4.82 -30.58
C GLU A 5 24.17 5.80 -31.40
N ILE A 6 24.62 6.15 -32.61
CA ILE A 6 23.87 7.04 -33.50
C ILE A 6 22.52 6.43 -33.88
N ALA A 7 22.51 5.15 -34.29
CA ALA A 7 21.28 4.44 -34.64
C ALA A 7 20.33 4.32 -33.44
N LEU A 8 20.85 4.07 -32.25
CA LEU A 8 20.05 4.01 -31.02
C LEU A 8 19.45 5.38 -30.67
N HIS A 9 20.22 6.46 -30.77
CA HIS A 9 19.74 7.81 -30.53
C HIS A 9 18.60 8.19 -31.48
N GLN A 10 18.74 7.89 -32.78
CA GLN A 10 17.69 8.14 -33.78
C GLN A 10 16.42 7.33 -33.49
N ALA A 11 16.55 6.07 -33.09
CA ALA A 11 15.40 5.24 -32.72
C ALA A 11 14.68 5.79 -31.48
N VAL A 12 15.42 6.21 -30.45
CA VAL A 12 14.87 6.83 -29.24
C VAL A 12 14.15 8.14 -29.57
N GLU A 13 14.72 8.98 -30.44
CA GLU A 13 14.11 10.23 -30.90
C GLU A 13 12.81 9.97 -31.67
N GLN A 14 12.82 9.02 -32.62
CA GLN A 14 11.63 8.64 -33.37
C GLN A 14 10.49 8.11 -32.47
N ILE A 15 10.82 7.31 -31.46
CA ILE A 15 9.83 6.84 -30.46
C ILE A 15 9.29 8.03 -29.67
N THR A 16 10.15 8.95 -29.26
CA THR A 16 9.75 10.14 -28.48
C THR A 16 8.84 11.07 -29.30
N ASP A 17 9.11 11.26 -30.58
CA ASP A 17 8.29 12.09 -31.47
C ASP A 17 6.95 11.44 -31.77
N THR A 18 6.92 10.11 -31.94
CA THR A 18 5.71 9.37 -32.30
C THR A 18 4.78 9.17 -31.09
N PHE A 19 5.34 8.90 -29.91
CA PHE A 19 4.59 8.46 -28.73
C PHE A 19 4.63 9.48 -27.56
N GLY A 20 5.37 10.58 -27.73
CA GLY A 20 5.48 11.66 -26.75
C GLY A 20 6.71 11.57 -25.85
N LYS A 21 7.03 12.70 -25.20
CA LYS A 21 8.11 12.80 -24.20
C LYS A 21 7.87 11.78 -23.06
N GLY A 22 8.84 10.90 -22.83
CA GLY A 22 8.78 9.86 -21.80
C GLY A 22 8.37 8.46 -22.29
N ALA A 23 8.04 8.29 -23.57
CA ALA A 23 7.71 6.99 -24.14
C ALA A 23 8.87 5.97 -24.06
N ILE A 24 10.11 6.46 -24.10
CA ILE A 24 11.32 5.68 -23.83
C ILE A 24 12.36 6.57 -23.18
N MET A 25 13.00 6.07 -22.12
CA MET A 25 14.00 6.81 -21.34
C MET A 25 15.09 5.86 -20.86
N TRP A 26 16.28 6.41 -20.62
CA TRP A 26 17.32 5.69 -19.91
C TRP A 26 16.91 5.50 -18.45
N LEU A 27 16.99 4.27 -17.94
CA LEU A 27 16.57 3.93 -16.57
C LEU A 27 17.29 4.80 -15.51
N GLY A 28 18.59 5.05 -15.66
CA GLY A 28 19.34 5.93 -14.75
C GLY A 28 19.02 7.42 -14.88
N ARG A 29 18.16 7.80 -15.84
CA ARG A 29 17.67 9.17 -16.06
C ARG A 29 16.17 9.31 -15.80
N SER A 30 15.47 8.22 -15.46
CA SER A 30 14.13 8.32 -14.90
C SER A 30 14.25 8.71 -13.43
N GLU A 31 13.45 9.66 -12.96
CA GLU A 31 13.33 9.97 -11.53
C GLU A 31 13.19 8.67 -10.73
N SER A 32 13.93 8.59 -9.63
CA SER A 32 14.07 7.34 -8.88
C SER A 32 12.69 6.89 -8.34
N TYR A 33 12.48 5.58 -8.19
CA TYR A 33 11.26 5.05 -7.53
C TYR A 33 11.02 5.63 -6.12
N LYS A 34 12.04 6.23 -5.49
CA LYS A 34 11.96 6.87 -4.17
C LYS A 34 11.24 8.22 -4.18
N GLU A 35 10.93 8.81 -5.34
CA GLU A 35 10.32 10.14 -5.44
C GLU A 35 8.82 10.12 -5.79
N VAL A 36 8.19 8.93 -5.89
CA VAL A 36 6.75 8.86 -6.20
C VAL A 36 5.95 9.54 -5.07
N PRO A 37 5.22 10.64 -5.35
CA PRO A 37 4.44 11.32 -4.33
C PRO A 37 3.39 10.39 -3.73
N VAL A 38 3.15 10.51 -2.42
CA VAL A 38 2.19 9.66 -1.70
C VAL A 38 1.06 10.46 -1.07
N ILE A 39 -0.10 9.82 -0.94
CA ILE A 39 -1.23 10.28 -0.12
C ILE A 39 -1.31 9.37 1.10
N SER A 40 -1.30 9.95 2.30
CA SER A 40 -1.48 9.19 3.54
C SER A 40 -2.80 8.44 3.52
N THR A 41 -2.81 7.24 4.08
CA THR A 41 -4.03 6.44 4.25
C THR A 41 -4.90 6.92 5.41
N GLY A 42 -4.44 7.91 6.18
CA GLY A 42 -5.06 8.36 7.42
C GLY A 42 -4.80 7.44 8.62
N SER A 43 -4.11 6.31 8.40
CA SER A 43 -3.65 5.36 9.42
C SER A 43 -2.12 5.35 9.44
N LEU A 44 -1.55 5.69 10.60
CA LEU A 44 -0.10 5.60 10.80
C LEU A 44 0.39 4.16 10.62
N ALA A 45 -0.40 3.19 11.06
CA ALA A 45 -0.06 1.79 10.96
C ALA A 45 0.03 1.31 9.51
N ILE A 46 -0.94 1.69 8.67
CA ILE A 46 -0.94 1.34 7.25
C ILE A 46 0.19 2.06 6.53
N ASP A 47 0.38 3.37 6.75
CA ASP A 47 1.44 4.15 6.10
C ASP A 47 2.84 3.57 6.39
N ALA A 48 3.08 3.17 7.65
CA ALA A 48 4.29 2.46 8.07
C ALA A 48 4.44 1.11 7.38
N ALA A 49 3.36 0.33 7.32
CA ALA A 49 3.36 -0.99 6.70
C ALA A 49 3.57 -0.90 5.17
N LEU A 50 3.11 0.17 4.52
CA LEU A 50 3.35 0.43 3.09
C LEU A 50 4.81 0.74 2.80
N GLY A 51 5.59 1.21 3.79
CA GLY A 51 7.03 1.47 3.67
C GLY A 51 7.40 2.74 2.90
N ILE A 52 6.43 3.35 2.22
CA ILE A 52 6.58 4.61 1.48
C ILE A 52 5.73 5.74 2.08
N GLY A 53 5.08 5.50 3.22
CA GLY A 53 4.32 6.53 3.94
C GLY A 53 2.90 6.80 3.43
N GLY A 54 2.40 6.05 2.46
CA GLY A 54 1.04 6.19 1.95
C GLY A 54 0.79 5.50 0.61
N PHE A 55 -0.33 5.79 -0.03
CA PHE A 55 -0.64 5.32 -1.37
C PHE A 55 0.07 6.15 -2.44
N PRO A 56 0.73 5.52 -3.42
CA PRO A 56 1.46 6.23 -4.47
C PRO A 56 0.52 6.88 -5.47
N LYS A 57 0.73 8.18 -5.74
CA LYS A 57 0.00 8.92 -6.79
C LYS A 57 0.26 8.32 -8.17
N GLY A 58 -0.72 8.44 -9.07
CA GLY A 58 -0.63 7.95 -10.45
C GLY A 58 -0.65 6.42 -10.58
N ARG A 59 -1.03 5.69 -9.52
CA ARG A 59 -1.08 4.23 -9.51
C ARG A 59 -2.44 3.72 -9.08
N VAL A 60 -2.78 2.52 -9.54
CA VAL A 60 -3.99 1.81 -9.11
C VAL A 60 -3.73 1.08 -7.79
N VAL A 61 -4.64 1.22 -6.84
CA VAL A 61 -4.64 0.52 -5.54
C VAL A 61 -5.94 -0.28 -5.42
N GLU A 62 -5.84 -1.52 -4.93
CA GLU A 62 -7.00 -2.37 -4.67
C GLU A 62 -7.13 -2.62 -3.16
N ILE A 63 -8.27 -2.26 -2.58
CA ILE A 63 -8.65 -2.58 -1.20
C ILE A 63 -9.78 -3.59 -1.26
N TYR A 64 -9.56 -4.81 -0.75
CA TYR A 64 -10.56 -5.86 -0.78
C TYR A 64 -10.68 -6.57 0.57
N GLY A 65 -11.86 -7.13 0.82
CA GLY A 65 -12.14 -7.84 2.06
C GLY A 65 -13.64 -8.06 2.29
N PRO A 66 -14.01 -8.73 3.38
CA PRO A 66 -15.40 -8.98 3.74
C PRO A 66 -16.25 -7.70 3.87
N GLU A 67 -17.57 -7.87 3.91
CA GLU A 67 -18.48 -6.79 4.29
C GLU A 67 -18.16 -6.27 5.70
N ALA A 68 -18.45 -4.99 5.94
CA ALA A 68 -18.19 -4.32 7.21
C ALA A 68 -16.74 -4.41 7.73
N SER A 69 -15.76 -4.65 6.85
CA SER A 69 -14.34 -4.70 7.22
C SER A 69 -13.67 -3.33 7.32
N GLY A 70 -14.33 -2.25 6.86
CA GLY A 70 -13.81 -0.89 6.89
C GLY A 70 -13.24 -0.35 5.58
N LYS A 71 -13.51 -1.01 4.43
CA LYS A 71 -13.06 -0.58 3.09
C LYS A 71 -13.43 0.87 2.79
N THR A 72 -14.73 1.18 2.80
CA THR A 72 -15.25 2.52 2.52
C THR A 72 -14.73 3.54 3.53
N THR A 73 -14.66 3.18 4.81
CA THR A 73 -14.07 4.05 5.85
C THR A 73 -12.62 4.39 5.55
N LEU A 74 -11.79 3.41 5.17
CA LEU A 74 -10.40 3.64 4.79
C LEU A 74 -10.30 4.53 3.54
N SER A 75 -11.13 4.29 2.53
CA SER A 75 -11.19 5.14 1.32
C SER A 75 -11.56 6.59 1.65
N LEU A 76 -12.48 6.81 2.58
CA LEU A 76 -12.84 8.16 3.05
C LEU A 76 -11.70 8.84 3.80
N HIS A 77 -10.89 8.11 4.58
CA HIS A 77 -9.69 8.66 5.21
C HIS A 77 -8.65 9.11 4.17
N VAL A 78 -8.45 8.34 3.11
CA VAL A 78 -7.56 8.72 1.99
C VAL A 78 -8.05 10.00 1.31
N ILE A 79 -9.35 10.12 1.06
CA ILE A 79 -9.95 11.35 0.51
C ILE A 79 -9.73 12.52 1.45
N ALA A 80 -9.99 12.35 2.75
CA ALA A 80 -9.79 13.41 3.73
C ALA A 80 -8.31 13.87 3.78
N GLU A 81 -7.36 12.95 3.70
CA GLU A 81 -5.92 13.30 3.63
C GLU A 81 -5.53 14.00 2.33
N ALA A 82 -6.06 13.57 1.18
CA ALA A 82 -5.84 14.26 -0.09
C ALA A 82 -6.42 15.69 -0.08
N GLN A 83 -7.64 15.88 0.43
CA GLN A 83 -8.28 17.19 0.54
C GLN A 83 -7.56 18.14 1.52
N LYS A 84 -6.88 17.60 2.56
CA LYS A 84 -6.02 18.40 3.45
C LYS A 84 -4.83 18.99 2.71
N GLN A 85 -4.33 18.30 1.69
CA GLN A 85 -3.26 18.76 0.81
C GLN A 85 -3.79 19.66 -0.33
N GLY A 86 -5.08 20.03 -0.31
CA GLY A 86 -5.71 20.84 -1.34
C GLY A 86 -6.08 20.07 -2.61
N GLY A 87 -6.00 18.74 -2.60
CA GLY A 87 -6.28 17.91 -3.75
C GLY A 87 -7.78 17.72 -4.02
N TYR A 88 -8.14 17.58 -5.30
CA TYR A 88 -9.51 17.27 -5.70
C TYR A 88 -9.74 15.76 -5.64
N CYS A 89 -10.91 15.37 -5.17
CA CYS A 89 -11.27 13.97 -4.98
C CYS A 89 -12.61 13.65 -5.65
N VAL A 90 -12.72 12.41 -6.12
CA VAL A 90 -13.95 11.86 -6.70
C VAL A 90 -14.29 10.56 -6.00
N PHE A 91 -15.57 10.39 -5.68
CA PHE A 91 -16.13 9.15 -5.20
C PHE A 91 -17.16 8.63 -6.20
N VAL A 92 -16.89 7.47 -6.79
CA VAL A 92 -17.81 6.74 -7.66
C VAL A 92 -18.49 5.68 -6.82
N ASP A 93 -19.71 5.98 -6.37
CA ASP A 93 -20.54 5.16 -5.51
C ASP A 93 -21.44 4.27 -6.36
N ALA A 94 -20.93 3.11 -6.77
CA ALA A 94 -21.74 2.11 -7.47
C ALA A 94 -22.55 1.23 -6.51
N GLU A 95 -22.37 1.38 -5.19
CA GLU A 95 -23.19 0.68 -4.17
C GLU A 95 -24.42 1.50 -3.73
N HIS A 96 -24.48 2.80 -4.07
CA HIS A 96 -25.48 3.74 -3.57
C HIS A 96 -25.57 3.74 -2.03
N ALA A 97 -24.44 3.55 -1.36
CA ALA A 97 -24.37 3.29 0.08
C ALA A 97 -23.49 4.29 0.84
N LEU A 98 -22.97 5.33 0.17
CA LEU A 98 -22.15 6.34 0.83
C LEU A 98 -22.96 7.13 1.86
N ASP A 99 -22.51 7.11 3.12
CA ASP A 99 -23.07 7.93 4.20
C ASP A 99 -22.31 9.29 4.31
N PRO A 100 -22.96 10.43 3.99
CA PRO A 100 -22.34 11.75 4.12
C PRO A 100 -21.99 12.12 5.56
N ALA A 101 -22.69 11.59 6.57
CA ALA A 101 -22.41 11.87 7.97
C ALA A 101 -21.07 11.25 8.39
N LEU A 102 -20.85 9.98 8.06
CA LEU A 102 -19.56 9.33 8.26
C LEU A 102 -18.43 10.04 7.50
N ALA A 103 -18.67 10.42 6.23
CA ALA A 103 -17.67 11.13 5.44
C ALA A 103 -17.21 12.43 6.14
N ARG A 104 -18.15 13.25 6.61
CA ARG A 104 -17.83 14.47 7.37
C ARG A 104 -17.10 14.17 8.67
N ALA A 105 -17.52 13.15 9.41
CA ALA A 105 -16.90 12.80 10.68
C ALA A 105 -15.44 12.33 10.52
N VAL A 106 -15.13 11.63 9.42
CA VAL A 106 -13.76 11.25 9.03
C VAL A 106 -12.92 12.48 8.64
N GLY A 107 -13.55 13.62 8.33
CA GLY A 107 -12.90 14.86 7.94
C GLY A 107 -12.92 15.14 6.44
N VAL A 108 -13.78 14.46 5.68
CA VAL A 108 -14.02 14.77 4.26
C VAL A 108 -14.79 16.08 4.16
N LYS A 109 -14.26 17.01 3.35
CA LYS A 109 -14.92 18.23 2.92
C LYS A 109 -15.95 17.88 1.85
N THR A 110 -17.16 17.53 2.28
CA THR A 110 -18.22 17.01 1.39
C THR A 110 -18.66 18.00 0.32
N GLU A 111 -18.55 19.29 0.59
CA GLU A 111 -18.80 20.37 -0.38
C GLU A 111 -17.78 20.40 -1.53
N ASN A 112 -16.60 19.80 -1.32
CA ASN A 112 -15.50 19.71 -2.28
C ASN A 112 -15.20 18.25 -2.68
N LEU A 113 -16.19 17.37 -2.60
CA LEU A 113 -16.11 15.99 -3.06
C LEU A 113 -17.04 15.80 -4.25
N LEU A 114 -16.49 15.42 -5.40
CA LEU A 114 -17.29 15.03 -6.55
C LEU A 114 -17.85 13.63 -6.31
N LEU A 115 -19.18 13.49 -6.37
CA LEU A 115 -19.88 12.22 -6.21
C LEU A 115 -20.51 11.82 -7.56
N SER A 116 -20.29 10.58 -7.96
CA SER A 116 -20.99 9.96 -9.09
C SER A 116 -21.68 8.68 -8.63
N GLN A 117 -22.91 8.49 -9.08
CA GLN A 117 -23.71 7.29 -8.85
C GLN A 117 -24.09 6.69 -10.21
N PRO A 118 -23.20 5.87 -10.82
CA PRO A 118 -23.40 5.35 -12.17
C PRO A 118 -24.44 4.21 -12.20
N ASP A 119 -25.16 4.10 -13.30
CA ASP A 119 -26.15 3.05 -13.56
C ASP A 119 -25.50 1.70 -13.92
N CYS A 120 -24.30 1.72 -14.52
CA CYS A 120 -23.56 0.52 -14.90
C CYS A 120 -22.03 0.66 -14.78
N GLY A 121 -21.32 -0.48 -14.86
CA GLY A 121 -19.86 -0.54 -14.72
C GLY A 121 -19.11 0.18 -15.84
N GLU A 122 -19.61 0.11 -17.08
CA GLU A 122 -19.02 0.79 -18.24
C GLU A 122 -19.08 2.31 -18.07
N GLN A 123 -20.20 2.82 -17.58
CA GLN A 123 -20.36 4.25 -17.28
C GLN A 123 -19.43 4.67 -16.14
N ALA A 124 -19.33 3.87 -15.07
CA ALA A 124 -18.42 4.13 -13.97
C ALA A 124 -16.96 4.26 -14.46
N LEU A 125 -16.49 3.31 -15.27
CA LEU A 125 -15.12 3.31 -15.78
C LEU A 125 -14.88 4.42 -16.82
N SER A 126 -15.87 4.74 -17.66
CA SER A 126 -15.78 5.87 -18.61
C SER A 126 -15.66 7.22 -17.90
N LEU A 127 -16.35 7.38 -16.77
CA LEU A 127 -16.24 8.56 -15.92
C LEU A 127 -14.86 8.66 -15.27
N VAL A 128 -14.36 7.55 -14.71
CA VAL A 128 -13.01 7.47 -14.11
C VAL A 128 -11.95 7.87 -15.15
N ASP A 129 -12.04 7.30 -16.34
CA ASP A 129 -11.13 7.56 -17.46
C ASP A 129 -11.16 9.03 -17.93
N THR A 130 -12.35 9.62 -18.02
CA THR A 130 -12.52 11.05 -18.35
C THR A 130 -11.91 11.96 -17.30
N ILE A 131 -12.14 11.67 -16.01
CA ILE A 131 -11.63 12.51 -14.93
C ILE A 131 -10.12 12.39 -14.79
N ILE A 132 -9.54 11.19 -14.91
CA ILE A 132 -8.08 11.02 -14.87
C ILE A 132 -7.42 11.80 -16.01
N ARG A 133 -7.98 11.77 -17.23
CA ARG A 133 -7.47 12.54 -18.37
C ARG A 133 -7.51 14.05 -18.19
N SER A 134 -8.37 14.57 -17.32
CA SER A 134 -8.40 16.01 -17.01
C SER A 134 -7.14 16.49 -16.28
N GLY A 135 -6.36 15.58 -15.70
CA GLY A 135 -5.16 15.89 -14.90
C GLY A 135 -5.44 16.68 -13.62
N SER A 136 -6.71 16.87 -13.25
CA SER A 136 -7.13 17.80 -12.20
C SER A 136 -7.54 17.12 -10.90
N VAL A 137 -7.47 15.79 -10.80
CA VAL A 137 -7.94 15.00 -9.65
C VAL A 137 -6.81 14.16 -9.06
N ASP A 138 -6.66 14.24 -7.74
CA ASP A 138 -5.61 13.56 -6.99
C ASP A 138 -6.00 12.13 -6.59
N VAL A 139 -7.28 11.93 -6.24
CA VAL A 139 -7.82 10.64 -5.79
C VAL A 139 -9.16 10.37 -6.44
N VAL A 140 -9.28 9.21 -7.07
CA VAL A 140 -10.56 8.66 -7.54
C VAL A 140 -10.80 7.35 -6.79
N VAL A 141 -11.87 7.30 -6.01
CA VAL A 141 -12.34 6.07 -5.34
C VAL A 141 -13.48 5.50 -6.17
N VAL A 142 -13.41 4.20 -6.46
CA VAL A 142 -14.53 3.44 -7.04
C VAL A 142 -14.98 2.44 -5.99
N ASP A 143 -16.13 2.69 -5.37
CA ASP A 143 -16.74 1.76 -4.43
C ASP A 143 -17.74 0.87 -5.17
N SER A 144 -17.46 -0.43 -5.19
CA SER A 144 -18.12 -1.39 -6.07
C SER A 144 -18.85 -2.46 -5.28
N VAL A 145 -20.08 -2.76 -5.68
CA VAL A 145 -20.85 -3.90 -5.16
C VAL A 145 -20.05 -5.19 -5.23
N ARG A 146 -19.77 -5.79 -4.07
CA ARG A 146 -19.09 -7.08 -4.00
C ARG A 146 -20.10 -8.22 -4.05
N GLN A 147 -19.98 -9.07 -5.07
CA GLN A 147 -20.49 -10.43 -4.96
C GLN A 147 -19.45 -11.27 -4.19
N LYS A 148 -19.85 -11.88 -3.06
CA LYS A 148 -18.97 -12.78 -2.29
C LYS A 148 -18.78 -14.07 -3.06
N VAL A 149 -17.78 -14.09 -3.93
CA VAL A 149 -17.36 -15.33 -4.59
C VAL A 149 -16.22 -15.92 -3.75
N SER A 150 -16.47 -17.09 -3.18
CA SER A 150 -15.44 -17.96 -2.62
C SER A 150 -15.36 -19.19 -3.51
N THR A 151 -14.16 -19.50 -4.00
CA THR A 151 -13.95 -20.68 -4.84
C THR A 151 -13.11 -21.69 -4.06
N PHE A 152 -13.42 -22.97 -4.21
CA PHE A 152 -12.62 -24.05 -3.63
C PHE A 152 -11.42 -24.31 -4.53
N GLY A 153 -10.22 -24.12 -3.97
CA GLY A 153 -8.95 -24.44 -4.62
C GLY A 153 -8.16 -25.48 -3.83
N TYR A 154 -7.04 -25.94 -4.39
CA TYR A 154 -6.10 -26.80 -3.68
C TYR A 154 -5.52 -26.01 -2.49
N GLY A 155 -5.81 -26.44 -1.26
CA GLY A 155 -5.46 -25.70 -0.03
C GLY A 155 -6.61 -24.96 0.66
N GLY A 156 -7.85 -25.11 0.18
CA GLY A 156 -9.06 -24.61 0.86
C GLY A 156 -9.77 -23.46 0.16
N PRO A 157 -10.74 -22.79 0.82
CA PRO A 157 -11.48 -21.69 0.23
C PRO A 157 -10.56 -20.51 -0.05
N THR A 158 -10.53 -20.06 -1.30
CA THR A 158 -9.79 -18.88 -1.72
C THR A 158 -10.73 -17.68 -1.85
N GLU A 159 -10.37 -16.57 -1.21
CA GLU A 159 -11.04 -15.29 -1.41
C GLU A 159 -10.67 -14.76 -2.80
N VAL A 160 -11.64 -14.70 -3.71
CA VAL A 160 -11.48 -14.05 -5.01
C VAL A 160 -12.09 -12.65 -4.99
N THR A 161 -11.55 -11.78 -5.84
CA THR A 161 -12.04 -10.42 -6.06
C THR A 161 -12.83 -10.36 -7.37
N SER A 162 -13.85 -9.50 -7.42
CA SER A 162 -14.67 -9.27 -8.62
C SER A 162 -13.85 -8.58 -9.72
N GLY A 163 -14.33 -8.62 -10.96
CA GLY A 163 -13.66 -7.96 -12.10
C GLY A 163 -12.52 -8.76 -12.75
N GLY A 164 -12.45 -10.07 -12.48
CA GLY A 164 -11.46 -10.97 -13.09
C GLY A 164 -10.04 -10.78 -12.55
N ASN A 165 -9.03 -11.02 -13.39
CA ASN A 165 -7.63 -10.97 -12.96
C ASN A 165 -6.92 -9.66 -13.33
N ALA A 166 -7.48 -8.82 -14.21
CA ALA A 166 -6.82 -7.62 -14.71
C ALA A 166 -6.37 -6.70 -13.56
N LEU A 167 -7.27 -6.35 -12.65
CA LEU A 167 -6.96 -5.47 -11.51
C LEU A 167 -5.80 -5.99 -10.66
N LYS A 168 -5.68 -7.32 -10.48
CA LYS A 168 -4.59 -7.93 -9.71
C LYS A 168 -3.22 -7.66 -10.33
N PHE A 169 -3.14 -7.54 -11.65
CA PHE A 169 -1.90 -7.23 -12.38
C PHE A 169 -1.60 -5.73 -12.41
N TYR A 170 -2.63 -4.91 -12.70
CA TYR A 170 -2.52 -3.45 -12.81
C TYR A 170 -2.28 -2.76 -11.46
N ALA A 171 -2.87 -3.26 -10.38
CA ALA A 171 -2.70 -2.68 -9.04
C ALA A 171 -1.21 -2.68 -8.63
N SER A 172 -0.71 -1.53 -8.19
CA SER A 172 0.64 -1.38 -7.62
C SER A 172 0.66 -1.79 -6.15
N VAL A 173 -0.45 -1.54 -5.45
CA VAL A 173 -0.65 -1.96 -4.06
C VAL A 173 -1.97 -2.70 -3.96
N ARG A 174 -1.99 -3.82 -3.23
CA ARG A 174 -3.21 -4.56 -2.91
C ARG A 174 -3.28 -4.81 -1.41
N LEU A 175 -4.41 -4.49 -0.80
CA LEU A 175 -4.65 -4.59 0.63
C LEU A 175 -5.82 -5.54 0.88
N ASN A 176 -5.60 -6.55 1.73
CA ASN A 176 -6.67 -7.37 2.29
C ASN A 176 -7.03 -6.83 3.67
N ILE A 177 -8.25 -6.29 3.81
CA ILE A 177 -8.76 -5.69 5.05
C ILE A 177 -9.81 -6.59 5.68
N LYS A 178 -9.63 -6.91 6.97
CA LYS A 178 -10.52 -7.80 7.74
C LYS A 178 -10.80 -7.24 9.12
N ARG A 179 -12.05 -7.38 9.57
CA ARG A 179 -12.42 -7.20 10.96
C ARG A 179 -11.94 -8.41 11.76
N ILE A 180 -11.11 -8.18 12.78
CA ILE A 180 -10.54 -9.23 13.63
C ILE A 180 -11.11 -9.21 15.06
N GLY A 181 -11.85 -8.17 15.43
CA GLY A 181 -12.46 -8.07 16.76
C GLY A 181 -13.39 -6.87 16.92
N ALA A 182 -13.93 -6.74 18.13
CA ALA A 182 -14.77 -5.62 18.53
C ALA A 182 -14.02 -4.71 19.52
N VAL A 183 -14.18 -3.41 19.38
CA VAL A 183 -13.73 -2.42 20.38
C VAL A 183 -14.91 -2.15 21.31
N LYS A 184 -14.70 -2.31 22.62
CA LYS A 184 -15.77 -2.18 23.63
C LYS A 184 -15.46 -1.10 24.66
N LYS A 185 -16.50 -0.43 25.13
CA LYS A 185 -16.47 0.45 26.31
C LYS A 185 -17.49 -0.08 27.32
N GLY A 186 -17.02 -0.84 28.30
CA GLY A 186 -17.91 -1.65 29.13
C GLY A 186 -18.54 -2.79 28.31
N GLU A 187 -19.86 -2.90 28.33
CA GLU A 187 -20.61 -3.90 27.56
C GLU A 187 -20.91 -3.46 26.12
N GLU A 188 -20.84 -2.16 25.84
CA GLU A 188 -21.18 -1.58 24.54
C GLU A 188 -20.05 -1.78 23.53
N VAL A 189 -20.42 -2.21 22.32
CA VAL A 189 -19.50 -2.30 21.16
C VAL A 189 -19.48 -0.95 20.44
N ILE A 190 -18.38 -0.22 20.60
CA ILE A 190 -18.21 1.13 20.06
C ILE A 190 -17.43 1.15 18.73
N GLY A 191 -16.90 0.01 18.30
CA GLY A 191 -16.10 -0.06 17.09
C GLY A 191 -15.61 -1.45 16.73
N SER A 192 -14.69 -1.49 15.77
CA SER A 192 -14.10 -2.72 15.23
C SER A 192 -12.58 -2.65 15.26
N ARG A 193 -11.94 -3.72 15.74
CA ARG A 193 -10.51 -3.95 15.55
C ARG A 193 -10.32 -4.52 14.15
N VAL A 194 -9.50 -3.86 13.36
CA VAL A 194 -9.29 -4.17 11.94
C VAL A 194 -7.83 -4.51 11.71
N GLN A 195 -7.59 -5.50 10.87
CA GLN A 195 -6.28 -5.87 10.36
C GLN A 195 -6.25 -5.67 8.85
N VAL A 196 -5.15 -5.09 8.37
CA VAL A 196 -4.86 -4.91 6.95
C VAL A 196 -3.57 -5.62 6.63
N LYS A 197 -3.60 -6.50 5.63
CA LYS A 197 -2.42 -7.17 5.07
C LYS A 197 -2.12 -6.62 3.68
N ILE A 198 -0.89 -6.15 3.47
CA ILE A 198 -0.43 -5.70 2.16
C ILE A 198 -0.04 -6.93 1.35
N VAL A 199 -0.95 -7.43 0.52
CA VAL A 199 -0.74 -8.66 -0.26
C VAL A 199 0.06 -8.43 -1.55
N LYS A 200 0.17 -7.17 -1.98
CA LYS A 200 1.03 -6.76 -3.09
C LYS A 200 1.53 -5.35 -2.83
N ASN A 201 2.81 -5.12 -3.08
CA ASN A 201 3.44 -3.80 -3.04
C ASN A 201 4.57 -3.77 -4.08
N LYS A 202 4.47 -2.90 -5.08
CA LYS A 202 5.48 -2.73 -6.13
C LYS A 202 6.55 -1.69 -5.78
N LEU A 203 6.40 -0.94 -4.68
CA LEU A 203 7.28 0.18 -4.32
C LEU A 203 8.08 -0.07 -3.04
N ALA A 204 7.69 -1.06 -2.23
CA ALA A 204 8.38 -1.46 -1.01
C ALA A 204 8.06 -2.93 -0.69
N PRO A 205 8.77 -3.57 0.27
CA PRO A 205 8.52 -4.96 0.62
C PRO A 205 7.05 -5.26 0.96
N PRO A 206 6.42 -6.27 0.31
CA PRO A 206 5.04 -6.66 0.58
C PRO A 206 4.91 -7.48 1.87
N PHE A 207 3.68 -7.93 2.16
CA PHE A 207 3.30 -8.88 3.22
C PHE A 207 3.35 -8.37 4.66
N LYS A 208 3.71 -7.11 4.86
CA LYS A 208 3.51 -6.42 6.14
C LYS A 208 2.03 -6.34 6.51
N THR A 209 1.75 -6.37 7.81
CA THR A 209 0.43 -6.21 8.39
C THR A 209 0.35 -4.97 9.27
N ALA A 210 -0.81 -4.33 9.27
CA ALA A 210 -1.16 -3.22 10.12
C ALA A 210 -2.44 -3.55 10.88
N GLU A 211 -2.52 -3.12 12.13
CA GLU A 211 -3.72 -3.22 12.95
C GLU A 211 -4.10 -1.86 13.50
N PHE A 212 -5.38 -1.56 13.49
CA PHE A 212 -5.93 -0.31 14.00
C PHE A 212 -7.39 -0.50 14.38
N ASP A 213 -7.93 0.50 15.07
CA ASP A 213 -9.32 0.52 15.50
C ASP A 213 -10.12 1.48 14.61
N ILE A 214 -11.29 1.05 14.18
CA ILE A 214 -12.32 1.91 13.59
C ILE A 214 -13.42 2.11 14.63
N ILE A 215 -13.64 3.37 15.04
CA ILE A 215 -14.73 3.76 15.93
C ILE A 215 -15.94 4.16 15.10
N PHE A 216 -17.12 3.64 15.46
CA PHE A 216 -18.34 3.93 14.71
C PHE A 216 -18.69 5.42 14.77
N GLY A 217 -18.97 6.00 13.61
CA GLY A 217 -19.27 7.43 13.50
C GLY A 217 -18.05 8.36 13.55
N GLU A 218 -16.83 7.86 13.80
CA GLU A 218 -15.60 8.68 13.85
C GLU A 218 -14.55 8.23 12.83
N GLY A 219 -14.47 6.92 12.54
CA GLY A 219 -13.47 6.34 11.63
C GLY A 219 -12.22 5.83 12.35
N ILE A 220 -11.06 5.91 11.70
CA ILE A 220 -9.79 5.37 12.22
C ILE A 220 -9.32 6.15 13.44
N SER A 221 -9.05 5.42 14.54
CA SER A 221 -8.64 5.99 15.82
C SER A 221 -7.14 6.28 15.86
N ARG A 222 -6.74 7.45 15.32
CA ARG A 222 -5.33 7.88 15.24
C ARG A 222 -4.62 7.91 16.60
N GLY A 223 -5.33 8.32 17.65
CA GLY A 223 -4.79 8.36 19.01
C GLY A 223 -4.37 6.98 19.51
N ASN A 224 -5.11 5.92 19.14
CA ASN A 224 -4.79 4.54 19.53
C ASN A 224 -3.56 4.06 18.78
N GLU A 225 -3.47 4.38 17.49
CA GLU A 225 -2.31 3.99 16.69
C GLU A 225 -1.02 4.60 17.24
N ILE A 226 -1.04 5.89 17.57
CA ILE A 226 0.12 6.56 18.18
C ILE A 226 0.52 5.85 19.47
N LEU A 227 -0.44 5.54 20.34
CA LEU A 227 -0.14 4.89 21.62
C LEU A 227 0.35 3.44 21.44
N ASP A 228 -0.28 2.66 20.56
CA ASP A 228 0.10 1.28 20.28
C ASP A 228 1.54 1.22 19.76
N TYR A 229 1.92 2.13 18.85
CA TYR A 229 3.29 2.23 18.35
C TYR A 229 4.26 2.81 19.39
N ALA A 230 3.84 3.80 20.19
CA ALA A 230 4.66 4.34 21.27
C ALA A 230 5.00 3.26 22.30
N VAL A 231 4.06 2.38 22.64
CA VAL A 231 4.33 1.22 23.49
C VAL A 231 5.25 0.22 22.79
N LYS A 232 4.98 -0.11 21.53
CA LYS A 232 5.80 -1.02 20.74
C LYS A 232 7.27 -0.58 20.66
N PHE A 233 7.52 0.73 20.61
CA PHE A 233 8.86 1.30 20.52
C PHE A 233 9.49 1.69 21.85
N GLY A 234 8.81 1.42 22.97
CA GLY A 234 9.28 1.74 24.31
C GLY A 234 9.27 3.24 24.66
N LEU A 235 8.57 4.07 23.89
CA LEU A 235 8.37 5.50 24.20
C LEU A 235 7.34 5.70 25.32
N VAL A 236 6.39 4.76 25.44
CA VAL A 236 5.43 4.67 26.54
C VAL A 236 5.57 3.30 27.19
N ALA A 237 5.84 3.24 28.49
CA ALA A 237 5.92 1.97 29.20
C ALA A 237 4.51 1.49 29.58
N LYS A 238 4.21 0.21 29.35
CA LYS A 238 2.93 -0.41 29.72
C LYS A 238 3.15 -1.51 30.76
N ASN A 239 2.58 -1.34 31.94
CA ASN A 239 2.64 -2.31 33.04
C ASN A 239 1.22 -2.72 33.45
N GLY A 240 0.76 -3.87 32.97
CA GLY A 240 -0.62 -4.31 33.13
C GLY A 240 -1.60 -3.30 32.54
N SER A 241 -2.47 -2.75 33.37
CA SER A 241 -3.43 -1.70 32.98
C SER A 241 -2.84 -0.29 32.99
N PHE A 242 -1.61 -0.08 33.47
CA PHE A 242 -1.02 1.25 33.59
C PHE A 242 -0.13 1.60 32.39
N TYR A 243 -0.28 2.85 31.92
CA TYR A 243 0.60 3.46 30.92
C TYR A 243 1.44 4.53 31.63
N LYS A 244 2.76 4.53 31.39
CA LYS A 244 3.68 5.53 31.92
C LYS A 244 4.32 6.28 30.76
N TYR A 245 4.19 7.60 30.77
CA TYR A 245 4.77 8.49 29.78
C TYR A 245 5.41 9.66 30.51
N LYS A 246 6.71 9.89 30.26
CA LYS A 246 7.54 10.81 31.05
C LYS A 246 7.40 10.47 32.56
N ASP A 247 7.08 11.46 33.38
CA ASP A 247 6.87 11.30 34.83
C ASP A 247 5.42 11.01 35.22
N LEU A 248 4.51 10.89 34.25
CA LEU A 248 3.09 10.67 34.48
C LEU A 248 2.70 9.19 34.35
N SER A 249 1.71 8.78 35.13
CA SER A 249 1.13 7.44 35.07
C SER A 249 -0.39 7.51 34.92
N PHE A 250 -0.91 6.72 33.99
CA PHE A 250 -2.31 6.71 33.59
C PHE A 250 -2.87 5.31 33.77
N HIS A 251 -4.02 5.21 34.47
CA HIS A 251 -4.73 3.94 34.60
C HIS A 251 -5.62 3.71 33.37
N GLY A 252 -5.30 2.71 32.57
CA GLY A 252 -6.05 2.31 31.39
C GLY A 252 -5.73 3.13 30.13
N ASN A 253 -6.04 2.54 28.98
CA ASN A 253 -5.79 3.15 27.68
C ASN A 253 -6.62 4.45 27.49
N ALA A 254 -7.88 4.45 27.94
CA ALA A 254 -8.78 5.60 27.80
C ALA A 254 -8.23 6.89 28.44
N ASN A 255 -7.64 6.80 29.63
CA ASN A 255 -7.10 7.98 30.32
C ASN A 255 -5.84 8.53 29.63
N MET A 256 -4.98 7.66 29.12
CA MET A 256 -3.82 8.07 28.32
C MET A 256 -4.24 8.76 27.01
N LYS A 257 -5.28 8.24 26.34
CA LYS A 257 -5.82 8.90 25.14
C LYS A 257 -6.37 10.28 25.45
N GLN A 258 -7.16 10.40 26.52
CA GLN A 258 -7.73 11.69 26.91
C GLN A 258 -6.62 12.70 27.18
N TYR A 259 -5.56 12.28 27.88
CA TYR A 259 -4.38 13.11 28.09
C TYR A 259 -3.74 13.60 26.78
N LEU A 260 -3.52 12.70 25.80
CA LEU A 260 -2.97 13.08 24.50
C LEU A 260 -3.92 13.96 23.67
N LEU A 261 -5.24 13.85 23.87
CA LEU A 261 -6.21 14.73 23.24
C LEU A 261 -6.16 16.13 23.84
N ASP A 262 -6.07 16.22 25.17
CA ASP A 262 -6.04 17.49 25.91
C ASP A 262 -4.68 18.21 25.77
N ASN A 263 -3.60 17.47 25.48
CA ASN A 263 -2.23 17.99 25.37
C ASN A 263 -1.68 17.83 23.95
N GLU A 264 -2.12 18.68 23.03
CA GLU A 264 -1.75 18.60 21.62
C GLU A 264 -0.23 18.67 21.38
N ALA A 265 0.49 19.53 22.09
CA ALA A 265 1.94 19.67 21.94
C ALA A 265 2.67 18.35 22.24
N GLU A 266 2.29 17.66 23.32
CA GLU A 266 2.88 16.37 23.68
C GLU A 266 2.48 15.25 22.72
N ARG A 267 1.24 15.27 22.23
CA ARG A 267 0.78 14.33 21.21
C ARG A 267 1.60 14.46 19.94
N LEU A 268 1.89 15.69 19.50
CA LEU A 268 2.72 15.96 18.33
C LEU A 268 4.18 15.53 18.57
N GLU A 269 4.72 15.79 19.76
CA GLU A 269 6.06 15.32 20.15
C GLU A 269 6.15 13.79 20.10
N LEU A 270 5.21 13.09 20.72
CA LEU A 270 5.17 11.63 20.73
C LEU A 270 4.99 11.06 19.32
N LEU A 271 4.12 11.66 18.50
CA LEU A 271 3.93 11.27 17.11
C LEU A 271 5.21 11.45 16.29
N ALA A 272 5.98 12.52 16.51
CA ALA A 272 7.26 12.74 15.82
C ALA A 272 8.27 11.65 16.19
N GLN A 273 8.41 11.33 17.48
CA GLN A 273 9.30 10.25 17.94
C GLN A 273 8.87 8.88 17.39
N VAL A 274 7.56 8.62 17.32
CA VAL A 274 7.03 7.39 16.71
C VAL A 274 7.37 7.34 15.21
N ARG A 275 7.20 8.44 14.48
CA ARG A 275 7.52 8.51 13.04
C ARG A 275 9.00 8.32 12.77
N GLU A 276 9.88 8.90 13.59
CA GLU A 276 11.33 8.73 13.50
C GLU A 276 11.72 7.25 13.64
N LYS A 277 11.08 6.51 14.55
CA LYS A 277 11.31 5.05 14.69
C LYS A 277 10.64 4.18 13.64
N ILE A 278 9.67 4.71 12.89
CA ILE A 278 9.01 4.02 11.76
C ILE A 278 9.82 4.20 10.48
N ALA A 279 10.34 5.40 10.25
CA ALA A 279 11.26 5.65 9.16
C ALA A 279 12.46 4.71 9.35
N PRO A 280 12.79 3.85 8.38
CA PRO A 280 13.98 3.01 8.51
C PRO A 280 15.17 3.93 8.74
N SER A 281 15.99 3.63 9.75
CA SER A 281 17.31 4.21 9.89
C SER A 281 18.06 3.94 8.60
N GLU A 282 18.28 4.98 7.80
CA GLU A 282 19.22 4.96 6.69
C GLU A 282 20.63 4.79 7.25
N THR A 283 21.02 3.55 7.58
CA THR A 283 22.41 3.14 7.79
C THR A 283 22.46 1.63 7.88
N ASN A 284 23.24 1.03 6.96
CA ASN A 284 23.76 -0.35 6.91
C ASN A 284 23.24 -1.20 5.74
N GLU A 285 23.42 -0.73 4.49
CA GLU A 285 23.55 -1.64 3.33
C GLU A 285 24.71 -1.27 2.37
N ASP A 286 25.62 -0.35 2.74
CA ASP A 286 26.81 -0.03 1.92
C ASP A 286 28.12 -0.62 2.50
N GLN A 287 28.09 -1.89 2.89
CA GLN A 287 29.32 -2.68 3.14
C GLN A 287 29.01 -4.17 2.92
N ASN A 288 28.98 -4.63 1.67
CA ASN A 288 29.29 -6.02 1.29
C ASN A 288 29.30 -6.28 -0.23
N ASP A 289 29.69 -5.29 -1.05
CA ASP A 289 29.83 -5.47 -2.50
C ASP A 289 31.29 -5.66 -2.96
N ASP A 290 32.25 -5.84 -2.05
CA ASP A 290 33.68 -5.97 -2.41
C ASP A 290 34.22 -7.42 -2.47
N GLU A 291 33.40 -8.47 -2.27
CA GLU A 291 33.88 -9.88 -2.36
C GLU A 291 33.43 -10.65 -3.61
N ALA A 292 32.75 -10.03 -4.57
CA ALA A 292 32.28 -10.71 -5.78
C ALA A 292 33.13 -10.49 -7.05
N GLU A 293 34.12 -9.58 -7.04
CA GLU A 293 34.95 -9.28 -8.22
C GLU A 293 36.27 -10.07 -8.31
N GLU A 294 36.66 -10.84 -7.29
CA GLU A 294 37.94 -11.57 -7.31
C GLU A 294 37.88 -13.02 -7.85
N ALA A 295 36.73 -13.46 -8.39
CA ALA A 295 36.56 -14.84 -8.85
C ALA A 295 36.65 -15.03 -10.39
N LEU A 296 36.89 -13.98 -11.17
CA LEU A 296 36.84 -14.03 -12.63
C LEU A 296 38.03 -13.32 -13.30
N SER A 297 39.26 -13.56 -12.82
CA SER A 297 40.46 -13.29 -13.62
C SER A 297 41.67 -14.13 -13.18
N GLY A 298 42.06 -15.09 -14.02
CA GLY A 298 43.25 -15.96 -13.88
C GLY A 298 42.83 -17.44 -13.87
N GLU A 299 43.20 -18.34 -14.78
CA GLU A 299 44.35 -18.39 -15.69
C GLU A 299 43.99 -19.21 -16.96
N GLU A 300 44.78 -18.99 -18.00
CA GLU A 300 44.70 -19.58 -19.34
C GLU A 300 45.23 -21.04 -19.45
N ALA A 301 44.69 -21.73 -20.46
CA ALA A 301 45.33 -22.61 -21.46
C ALA A 301 46.23 -23.82 -21.08
N GLY A 302 45.83 -24.97 -21.63
CA GLY A 302 46.60 -26.21 -21.82
C GLY A 302 45.65 -27.41 -21.63
N GLU A 303 45.50 -28.40 -22.49
CA GLU A 303 46.27 -28.95 -23.60
C GLU A 303 45.32 -29.92 -24.34
N VAL A 304 45.45 -30.03 -25.66
CA VAL A 304 44.70 -30.99 -26.47
C VAL A 304 45.45 -32.31 -26.49
N THR A 305 44.85 -33.40 -26.03
CA THR A 305 45.21 -34.76 -26.48
C THR A 305 43.98 -35.64 -26.64
N SER A 306 43.96 -36.25 -27.82
CA SER A 306 43.08 -37.30 -28.33
C SER A 306 42.97 -38.54 -27.43
N GLU A 307 41.81 -39.21 -27.44
CA GLU A 307 41.71 -40.63 -27.79
C GLU A 307 40.26 -41.10 -27.98
N THR A 308 40.12 -41.99 -28.97
CA THR A 308 39.02 -42.84 -29.43
C THR A 308 38.36 -43.66 -28.29
N THR A 309 37.11 -44.12 -28.34
CA THR A 309 36.58 -45.20 -29.21
C THR A 309 35.04 -45.32 -29.14
N THR A 310 34.50 -45.87 -30.22
CA THR A 310 33.24 -46.57 -30.48
C THR A 310 32.50 -47.24 -29.30
N ASP A 311 31.16 -47.26 -29.31
CA ASP A 311 30.35 -48.43 -29.73
C ASP A 311 28.83 -48.23 -29.55
N GLU A 312 28.11 -49.02 -30.33
CA GLU A 312 26.69 -49.05 -30.73
C GLU A 312 25.68 -49.61 -29.70
N GLU A 313 24.39 -49.41 -30.03
CA GLU A 313 23.20 -50.23 -29.68
C GLU A 313 22.77 -50.34 -28.20
N THR A 314 21.50 -50.17 -27.83
CA THR A 314 20.34 -50.90 -28.35
C THR A 314 19.02 -50.21 -27.95
N ILE A 315 18.04 -50.25 -28.84
CA ILE A 315 16.62 -50.00 -28.57
C ILE A 315 15.96 -51.34 -28.21
N ALA A 316 15.16 -51.40 -27.15
CA ALA A 316 14.02 -52.33 -27.08
C ALA A 316 12.99 -51.88 -26.02
N ALA A 317 11.75 -51.76 -26.48
CA ALA A 317 10.54 -51.53 -25.70
C ALA A 317 10.04 -52.83 -25.05
N VAL A 318 9.32 -52.74 -23.91
CA VAL A 318 8.19 -53.62 -23.56
C VAL A 318 7.23 -52.85 -22.64
N GLU A 319 5.95 -52.82 -23.03
CA GLU A 319 4.79 -52.35 -22.26
C GLU A 319 4.40 -53.31 -21.13
N ALA A 320 3.93 -52.75 -20.00
CA ALA A 320 2.78 -53.23 -19.21
C ALA A 320 2.32 -52.10 -18.27
#